data_AF-A0A2N1ZZS5-F1
#
_entry.id   AF-A0A2N1ZZS5-F1
#
_cell.length_a   1.000
_cell.length_b   1.000
_cell.length_c   1.000
_cell.angle_alpha   90.00
_cell.angle_beta   90.00
_cell.angle_gamma   90.00
#
_symmetry.space_group_name_H-M   'P 1'
#
loop_
_entity.id
_entity.type
_entity.pdbx_description
1 polymer ?
#
loop_
_entity_poly.entity_id
_entity_poly.type
_entity_poly.pdbx_seq_one_letter_code
_entity_poly.pdbx_strand_id
1 'polypeptide(L)'
;MITTGARAAGRVIFLVETERNIMTKRICLVFFAVLFALAAVACAKTAPAVATPADATPVTVLAEPEAAAPEMTALPEAYEGLGIKILLEQDDDMMNNYSVIAVNDAAPFKDADGKAVSGVAVNTDGAKALIDWLMSDEATQIIATYGVEEYGEALFTLKEDKPVFTGDIPMATDATRVIRLSTTTSVQDSGLLDALLPAFQEKYGYSVEVTAAGTGKAIAAATMGNADLILVHSKSQEEQFITDGYGKKLEGFDSERLTFMYNYFVLVGPVDDPAKCAEAGSVKEAFTRIAEGKFAFVSRGDLSGTHSKEVTLWPEALAITTDPASVAAYSDWYLSSNAGMGVCLTMANELEGYVFSDKATFLAFAANGDAVG
;
A
#
# COMPACT_ATOMS: atom_id res chain seq x y z
N MET A 1 -19.76 -67.36 49.37
CA MET A 1 -18.87 -67.16 50.55
C MET A 1 -17.49 -66.90 49.96
N ILE A 2 -16.74 -65.84 50.27
CA ILE A 2 -16.74 -64.93 51.43
C ILE A 2 -16.84 -63.45 50.98
N THR A 3 -17.24 -62.54 51.87
CA THR A 3 -17.56 -61.11 51.66
C THR A 3 -16.40 -60.13 51.93
N THR A 4 -16.69 -58.84 51.69
CA THR A 4 -16.02 -57.57 52.14
C THR A 4 -14.81 -57.11 51.30
N GLY A 5 -14.60 -55.82 51.00
CA GLY A 5 -15.34 -54.57 51.34
C GLY A 5 -14.81 -53.30 50.62
N ALA A 6 -15.24 -52.09 51.06
CA ALA A 6 -14.88 -50.74 50.55
C ALA A 6 -15.24 -50.44 49.08
N ARG A 7 -16.14 -49.51 48.68
CA ARG A 7 -16.76 -48.29 49.24
C ARG A 7 -15.93 -46.99 49.15
N ALA A 8 -16.30 -46.16 48.17
CA ALA A 8 -16.25 -44.68 48.15
C ALA A 8 -14.92 -43.94 48.37
N ALA A 9 -14.13 -43.81 47.29
CA ALA A 9 -13.21 -42.68 47.09
C ALA A 9 -13.17 -42.33 45.58
N GLY A 10 -13.43 -41.08 45.19
CA GLY A 10 -13.36 -40.65 43.78
C GLY A 10 -14.34 -39.56 43.34
N ARG A 11 -15.42 -39.30 44.08
CA ARG A 11 -16.45 -38.30 43.69
C ARG A 11 -16.40 -36.96 44.46
N VAL A 12 -15.29 -36.67 45.13
CA VAL A 12 -15.08 -35.47 45.97
C VAL A 12 -14.02 -34.52 45.39
N ILE A 13 -13.14 -35.00 44.51
CA ILE A 13 -12.02 -34.19 43.98
C ILE A 13 -12.48 -33.22 42.87
N PHE A 14 -13.50 -33.58 42.08
CA PHE A 14 -13.95 -32.77 40.94
C PHE A 14 -14.83 -31.56 41.27
N LEU A 15 -15.14 -31.31 42.55
CA LEU A 15 -15.99 -30.20 43.00
C LEU A 15 -15.22 -29.08 43.71
N VAL A 16 -13.92 -29.28 44.00
CA VAL A 16 -13.07 -28.30 44.68
C VAL A 16 -12.25 -27.46 43.68
N GLU A 17 -11.90 -28.01 42.52
CA GLU A 17 -11.15 -27.30 41.48
C GLU A 17 -11.96 -26.19 40.79
N THR A 18 -13.28 -26.40 40.64
CA THR A 18 -14.18 -25.52 39.87
C THR A 18 -14.51 -24.21 40.58
N GLU A 19 -14.71 -24.24 41.91
CA GLU A 19 -15.05 -23.02 42.67
C GLU A 19 -13.84 -22.08 42.85
N ARG A 20 -12.62 -22.65 42.92
CA ARG A 20 -11.38 -21.87 43.10
C ARG A 20 -11.09 -20.94 41.91
N ASN A 21 -11.50 -21.30 40.69
CA ASN A 21 -11.33 -20.45 39.50
C ASN A 21 -12.40 -19.35 39.35
N ILE A 22 -13.56 -19.46 40.02
CA ILE A 22 -14.63 -18.44 39.97
C ILE A 22 -14.35 -17.31 40.97
N MET A 23 -13.70 -17.60 42.11
CA MET A 23 -13.26 -16.57 43.06
C MET A 23 -12.15 -15.67 42.50
N THR A 24 -11.12 -16.24 41.87
CA THR A 24 -9.97 -15.46 41.37
C THR A 24 -10.39 -14.42 40.30
N LYS A 25 -11.34 -14.77 39.42
CA LYS A 25 -11.86 -13.84 38.41
C LYS A 25 -12.76 -12.71 38.96
N ARG A 26 -13.19 -12.80 40.22
CA ARG A 26 -13.99 -11.73 40.89
C ARG A 26 -13.16 -10.78 41.75
N ILE A 27 -11.88 -11.07 41.98
CA ILE A 27 -10.98 -10.23 42.79
C ILE A 27 -10.22 -9.21 41.92
N CYS A 28 -9.88 -9.55 40.68
CA CYS A 28 -9.23 -8.60 39.75
C CYS A 28 -10.16 -7.49 39.22
N LEU A 29 -11.49 -7.65 39.30
CA LEU A 29 -12.45 -6.68 38.76
C LEU A 29 -12.83 -5.56 39.75
N VAL A 30 -12.27 -5.55 40.96
CA VAL A 30 -12.61 -4.61 42.05
C VAL A 30 -11.45 -3.64 42.36
N PHE A 31 -10.28 -3.82 41.74
CA PHE A 31 -9.06 -3.07 42.07
C PHE A 31 -8.72 -1.88 41.14
N PHE A 32 -9.60 -1.53 40.19
CA PHE A 32 -9.38 -0.40 39.27
C PHE A 32 -10.50 0.66 39.29
N ALA A 33 -11.35 0.64 40.32
CA ALA A 33 -12.55 1.50 40.41
C ALA A 33 -12.62 2.37 41.69
N VAL A 34 -11.49 2.68 42.32
CA VAL A 34 -11.41 3.71 43.38
C VAL A 34 -10.07 4.47 43.32
N LEU A 35 -9.94 5.40 42.36
CA LEU A 35 -8.97 6.51 42.47
C LEU A 35 -9.42 7.73 41.64
N PHE A 36 -10.52 8.34 42.06
CA PHE A 36 -10.95 9.67 41.59
C PHE A 36 -11.00 10.64 42.77
N ALA A 37 -10.69 11.91 42.48
CA ALA A 37 -10.68 13.08 43.37
C ALA A 37 -9.42 13.34 44.23
N LEU A 38 -8.53 14.23 43.74
CA LEU A 38 -7.95 15.41 44.43
C LEU A 38 -6.70 15.95 43.69
N ALA A 39 -6.90 16.84 42.71
CA ALA A 39 -6.00 17.97 42.41
C ALA A 39 -6.54 18.77 41.20
N ALA A 40 -7.24 19.88 41.47
CA ALA A 40 -7.60 20.85 40.43
C ALA A 40 -7.35 22.28 40.96
N VAL A 41 -6.28 22.94 40.50
CA VAL A 41 -6.13 24.41 40.48
C VAL A 41 -5.22 24.81 39.30
N ALA A 42 -5.79 25.61 38.40
CA ALA A 42 -5.19 26.60 37.50
C ALA A 42 -3.79 26.37 36.85
N CYS A 43 -3.79 26.35 35.51
CA CYS A 43 -3.39 27.56 34.77
C CYS A 43 -4.05 27.59 33.38
N ALA A 44 -4.72 28.70 33.03
CA ALA A 44 -5.41 28.86 31.75
C ALA A 44 -4.63 29.81 30.83
N LYS A 45 -4.60 29.53 29.52
CA LYS A 45 -4.26 30.51 28.47
C LYS A 45 -4.80 30.11 27.09
N THR A 46 -6.01 30.63 26.80
CA THR A 46 -6.46 31.20 25.51
C THR A 46 -6.01 30.56 24.19
N ALA A 47 -6.99 30.03 23.43
CA ALA A 47 -6.90 29.87 21.98
C ALA A 47 -7.03 31.24 21.25
N PRO A 48 -6.41 31.41 20.06
CA PRO A 48 -6.65 32.57 19.19
C PRO A 48 -7.93 32.38 18.34
N ALA A 49 -8.50 33.50 17.89
CA ALA A 49 -9.84 33.55 17.30
C ALA A 49 -9.88 33.48 15.77
N VAL A 50 -11.04 33.07 15.25
CA VAL A 50 -11.43 33.19 13.84
C VAL A 50 -11.58 34.66 13.44
N ALA A 51 -11.13 35.01 12.23
CA ALA A 51 -11.44 36.27 11.57
C ALA A 51 -11.82 36.03 10.10
N THR A 52 -12.82 36.76 9.63
CA THR A 52 -13.31 36.81 8.23
C THR A 52 -13.43 38.29 7.80
N PRO A 53 -13.58 38.62 6.50
CA PRO A 53 -12.58 39.44 5.84
C PRO A 53 -13.06 40.85 5.46
N ALA A 54 -12.12 41.76 5.16
CA ALA A 54 -12.40 43.03 4.49
C ALA A 54 -11.19 43.55 3.69
N ASP A 55 -11.53 44.24 2.60
CA ASP A 55 -10.74 45.11 1.72
C ASP A 55 -9.50 44.56 0.96
N ALA A 56 -9.74 44.36 -0.35
CA ALA A 56 -8.72 44.20 -1.37
C ALA A 56 -8.22 45.57 -1.89
N THR A 57 -6.92 45.67 -2.17
CA THR A 57 -6.31 46.69 -3.05
C THR A 57 -5.15 46.04 -3.85
N PRO A 58 -4.71 46.63 -4.98
CA PRO A 58 -4.52 45.86 -6.20
C PRO A 58 -3.17 45.15 -6.37
N VAL A 59 -3.20 44.11 -7.22
CA VAL A 59 -2.07 43.31 -7.68
C VAL A 59 -1.01 44.18 -8.38
N THR A 60 0.24 44.08 -7.93
CA THR A 60 1.41 44.57 -8.66
C THR A 60 2.04 43.40 -9.39
N VAL A 61 2.11 43.46 -10.72
CA VAL A 61 2.78 42.42 -11.53
C VAL A 61 4.29 42.54 -11.33
N LEU A 62 4.90 41.53 -10.74
CA LEU A 62 6.35 41.32 -10.72
C LEU A 62 6.67 40.07 -11.55
N ALA A 63 7.77 40.12 -12.29
CA ALA A 63 8.12 39.14 -13.30
C ALA A 63 8.43 37.75 -12.72
N GLU A 64 8.22 36.71 -13.53
CA GLU A 64 8.61 35.34 -13.24
C GLU A 64 10.11 35.23 -12.91
N PRO A 65 10.49 34.66 -11.76
CA PRO A 65 11.84 34.17 -11.58
C PRO A 65 12.01 32.85 -12.35
N GLU A 66 13.07 32.81 -13.14
CA GLU A 66 13.54 31.63 -13.88
C GLU A 66 13.69 30.43 -12.93
N ALA A 67 13.05 29.30 -13.26
CA ALA A 67 12.97 28.13 -12.39
C ALA A 67 14.32 27.43 -12.28
N ALA A 68 15.08 27.76 -11.23
CA ALA A 68 16.16 26.91 -10.75
C ALA A 68 15.58 25.56 -10.27
N ALA A 69 16.27 24.46 -10.60
CA ALA A 69 15.92 23.15 -10.05
C ALA A 69 15.92 23.21 -8.51
N PRO A 70 14.98 22.54 -7.83
CA PRO A 70 14.89 22.60 -6.37
C PRO A 70 16.19 22.08 -5.75
N GLU A 71 16.83 22.90 -4.92
CA GLU A 71 17.93 22.43 -4.08
C GLU A 71 17.39 21.35 -3.14
N MET A 72 18.09 20.21 -3.09
CA MET A 72 17.74 19.06 -2.28
C MET A 72 17.72 19.44 -0.79
N THR A 73 16.53 19.74 -0.26
CA THR A 73 16.32 20.05 1.15
C THR A 73 16.78 18.88 2.03
N ALA A 74 17.34 19.19 3.19
CA ALA A 74 17.96 18.20 4.07
C ALA A 74 17.07 16.98 4.31
N LEU A 75 17.65 15.80 4.10
CA LEU A 75 16.99 14.50 4.25
C LEU A 75 16.33 14.38 5.63
N PRO A 76 15.06 13.93 5.74
CA PRO A 76 14.38 13.73 7.03
C PRO A 76 15.13 12.76 7.95
N GLU A 77 14.86 12.80 9.26
CA GLU A 77 15.56 11.99 10.28
C GLU A 77 15.39 10.46 10.12
N ALA A 78 14.51 10.02 9.21
CA ALA A 78 14.17 8.62 8.92
C ALA A 78 15.30 7.73 8.36
N TYR A 79 16.50 8.26 8.07
CA TYR A 79 17.63 7.47 7.54
C TYR A 79 18.66 7.04 8.60
N GLU A 80 18.51 7.39 9.89
CA GLU A 80 19.51 7.07 10.91
C GLU A 80 19.65 5.55 11.14
N GLY A 81 20.66 4.94 10.52
CA GLY A 81 21.09 3.55 10.78
C GLY A 81 21.15 2.63 9.55
N LEU A 82 20.61 3.04 8.40
CA LEU A 82 20.70 2.25 7.16
C LEU A 82 22.00 2.53 6.38
N GLY A 83 22.54 1.48 5.76
CA GLY A 83 23.65 1.56 4.79
C GLY A 83 23.21 1.97 3.39
N ILE A 84 21.90 2.08 3.16
CA ILE A 84 21.27 2.45 1.88
C ILE A 84 20.40 3.72 2.01
N LYS A 85 20.31 4.48 0.92
CA LYS A 85 19.52 5.72 0.80
C LYS A 85 18.86 5.82 -0.58
N ILE A 86 17.88 6.71 -0.73
CA ILE A 86 17.39 7.12 -2.05
C ILE A 86 18.53 7.87 -2.77
N LEU A 87 18.84 7.43 -3.99
CA LEU A 87 19.88 8.01 -4.86
C LEU A 87 19.27 8.78 -6.03
N LEU A 88 18.11 8.34 -6.51
CA LEU A 88 17.39 8.93 -7.63
C LEU A 88 15.89 8.80 -7.42
N GLU A 89 15.16 9.86 -7.71
CA GLU A 89 13.70 9.95 -7.67
C GLU A 89 13.20 10.95 -8.72
N GLN A 90 11.88 10.97 -8.95
CA GLN A 90 11.17 11.98 -9.78
C GLN A 90 11.60 12.06 -11.27
N ASP A 91 12.12 10.98 -11.85
CA ASP A 91 12.20 10.82 -13.31
C ASP A 91 10.79 10.52 -13.90
N ASP A 92 10.50 10.96 -15.12
CA ASP A 92 9.25 10.62 -15.84
C ASP A 92 9.08 9.10 -15.98
N ASP A 93 10.19 8.39 -16.17
CA ASP A 93 10.24 6.93 -16.20
C ASP A 93 10.02 6.29 -14.81
N MET A 94 9.88 7.06 -13.72
CA MET A 94 9.65 6.54 -12.36
C MET A 94 8.23 6.78 -11.83
N MET A 95 7.34 7.40 -12.60
CA MET A 95 5.94 7.59 -12.18
C MET A 95 5.14 6.28 -12.17
N ASN A 96 4.59 5.90 -11.02
CA ASN A 96 3.75 4.72 -10.84
C ASN A 96 2.27 5.12 -10.69
N ASN A 97 1.45 4.89 -11.72
CA ASN A 97 0.04 5.34 -11.76
C ASN A 97 -0.91 4.27 -11.23
N TYR A 98 -1.67 4.57 -10.17
CA TYR A 98 -2.65 3.65 -9.58
C TYR A 98 -4.03 3.85 -10.19
N SER A 99 -4.65 2.74 -10.57
CA SER A 99 -5.99 2.71 -11.15
C SER A 99 -6.90 1.75 -10.38
N VAL A 100 -8.14 2.19 -10.16
CA VAL A 100 -9.21 1.35 -9.66
C VAL A 100 -10.13 0.93 -10.82
N ILE A 101 -10.53 -0.34 -10.84
CA ILE A 101 -11.37 -0.94 -11.88
C ILE A 101 -12.42 -1.83 -11.20
N ALA A 102 -13.70 -1.58 -11.44
CA ALA A 102 -14.78 -2.46 -10.98
C ALA A 102 -14.78 -3.76 -11.80
N VAL A 103 -15.02 -4.90 -11.15
CA VAL A 103 -15.17 -6.19 -11.85
C VAL A 103 -16.55 -6.26 -12.53
N ASN A 104 -16.58 -6.74 -13.76
CA ASN A 104 -17.80 -6.96 -14.53
C ASN A 104 -18.51 -8.24 -14.05
N ASP A 105 -19.72 -8.08 -13.52
CA ASP A 105 -20.62 -9.15 -13.10
C ASP A 105 -21.05 -10.07 -14.26
N ALA A 106 -20.96 -9.58 -15.51
CA ALA A 106 -21.18 -10.36 -16.72
C ALA A 106 -19.87 -10.87 -17.38
N ALA A 107 -18.73 -10.81 -16.69
CA ALA A 107 -17.43 -11.22 -17.23
C ALA A 107 -17.37 -12.74 -17.57
N PRO A 108 -16.49 -13.14 -18.51
CA PRO A 108 -16.29 -14.54 -18.88
C PRO A 108 -15.39 -15.28 -17.86
N PHE A 109 -15.81 -15.33 -16.58
CA PHE A 109 -15.07 -15.92 -15.47
C PHE A 109 -14.60 -17.35 -15.75
N LYS A 110 -13.39 -17.68 -15.28
CA LYS A 110 -12.77 -19.00 -15.45
C LYS A 110 -12.23 -19.54 -14.13
N ASP A 111 -12.23 -20.85 -13.97
CA ASP A 111 -11.49 -21.51 -12.89
C ASP A 111 -9.99 -21.59 -13.20
N ALA A 112 -9.21 -22.16 -12.29
CA ALA A 112 -7.76 -22.32 -12.42
C ALA A 112 -7.33 -23.20 -13.61
N ASP A 113 -8.22 -24.06 -14.12
CA ASP A 113 -8.01 -24.88 -15.32
C ASP A 113 -8.44 -24.16 -16.61
N GLY A 114 -8.88 -22.89 -16.52
CA GLY A 114 -9.31 -22.06 -17.64
C GLY A 114 -10.73 -22.34 -18.14
N LYS A 115 -11.52 -23.15 -17.41
CA LYS A 115 -12.89 -23.52 -17.77
C LYS A 115 -13.88 -22.48 -17.26
N ALA A 116 -14.87 -22.16 -18.09
CA ALA A 116 -15.87 -21.15 -17.77
C ALA A 116 -16.69 -21.49 -16.51
N VAL A 117 -16.85 -20.50 -15.63
CA VAL A 117 -17.64 -20.56 -14.38
C VAL A 117 -18.84 -19.65 -14.53
N SER A 118 -20.03 -20.14 -14.17
CA SER A 118 -21.27 -19.36 -14.16
C SER A 118 -21.80 -19.18 -12.74
N GLY A 119 -22.59 -18.11 -12.53
CA GLY A 119 -23.15 -17.80 -11.21
C GLY A 119 -22.14 -17.22 -10.20
N VAL A 120 -21.01 -16.70 -10.69
CA VAL A 120 -20.09 -15.87 -9.88
C VAL A 120 -20.86 -14.65 -9.38
N ALA A 121 -20.92 -14.47 -8.07
CA ALA A 121 -21.46 -13.27 -7.47
C ALA A 121 -20.39 -12.17 -7.45
N VAL A 122 -20.75 -10.99 -7.96
CA VAL A 122 -19.94 -9.77 -7.91
C VAL A 122 -20.79 -8.66 -7.31
N ASN A 123 -20.33 -8.07 -6.21
CA ASN A 123 -20.97 -6.97 -5.51
C ASN A 123 -20.70 -5.65 -6.27
N THR A 124 -21.32 -5.48 -7.44
CA THR A 124 -21.21 -4.25 -8.27
C THR A 124 -21.53 -3.00 -7.45
N ASP A 125 -22.60 -3.03 -6.64
CA ASP A 125 -23.08 -1.84 -5.94
C ASP A 125 -22.13 -1.43 -4.79
N GLY A 126 -21.57 -2.39 -4.05
CA GLY A 126 -20.53 -2.14 -3.06
C GLY A 126 -19.21 -1.69 -3.69
N ALA A 127 -18.79 -2.32 -4.79
CA ALA A 127 -17.63 -1.89 -5.56
C ALA A 127 -17.78 -0.45 -6.07
N LYS A 128 -18.97 -0.08 -6.59
CA LYS A 128 -19.28 1.30 -6.98
C LYS A 128 -19.24 2.25 -5.78
N ALA A 129 -19.85 1.90 -4.65
CA ALA A 129 -19.85 2.77 -3.46
C ALA A 129 -18.43 3.08 -2.96
N LEU A 130 -17.52 2.09 -2.97
CA LEU A 130 -16.11 2.29 -2.62
C LEU A 130 -15.38 3.13 -3.67
N ILE A 131 -15.61 2.90 -4.96
CA ILE A 131 -15.00 3.70 -6.04
C ILE A 131 -15.48 5.15 -6.00
N ASP A 132 -16.79 5.37 -5.87
CA ASP A 132 -17.40 6.69 -5.71
C ASP A 132 -16.79 7.42 -4.49
N TRP A 133 -16.59 6.72 -3.38
CA TRP A 133 -15.91 7.30 -2.21
C TRP A 133 -14.44 7.61 -2.45
N LEU A 134 -13.67 6.74 -3.11
CA LEU A 134 -12.26 6.99 -3.47
C LEU A 134 -12.08 8.22 -4.37
N MET A 135 -13.10 8.59 -5.15
CA MET A 135 -13.12 9.80 -6.00
C MET A 135 -13.73 11.03 -5.29
N SER A 136 -14.06 10.94 -4.01
CA SER A 136 -14.63 12.04 -3.22
C SER A 136 -13.56 12.95 -2.61
N ASP A 137 -13.96 14.17 -2.24
CA ASP A 137 -13.09 15.13 -1.55
C ASP A 137 -12.51 14.57 -0.24
N GLU A 138 -13.24 13.71 0.48
CA GLU A 138 -12.81 13.11 1.75
C GLU A 138 -11.65 12.12 1.55
N ALA A 139 -11.81 11.15 0.66
CA ALA A 139 -10.75 10.17 0.37
C ALA A 139 -9.55 10.83 -0.31
N THR A 140 -9.79 11.78 -1.22
CA THR A 140 -8.70 12.47 -1.91
C THR A 140 -7.92 13.40 -0.98
N GLN A 141 -8.57 14.02 0.02
CA GLN A 141 -7.85 14.74 1.08
C GLN A 141 -6.96 13.80 1.91
N ILE A 142 -7.45 12.62 2.30
CA ILE A 142 -6.63 11.62 3.01
C ILE A 142 -5.39 11.24 2.19
N ILE A 143 -5.57 10.92 0.90
CA ILE A 143 -4.46 10.56 -0.02
C ILE A 143 -3.44 11.71 -0.12
N ALA A 144 -3.90 12.94 -0.34
CA ALA A 144 -3.03 14.10 -0.56
C ALA A 144 -2.24 14.54 0.68
N THR A 145 -2.66 14.12 1.88
CA THR A 145 -1.93 14.38 3.14
C THR A 145 -1.22 13.16 3.70
N TYR A 146 -1.38 11.99 3.08
CA TYR A 146 -0.85 10.73 3.61
C TYR A 146 0.68 10.74 3.68
N GLY A 147 1.21 10.50 4.87
CA GLY A 147 2.65 10.48 5.16
C GLY A 147 3.29 11.83 5.50
N VAL A 148 2.58 12.96 5.35
CA VAL A 148 3.18 14.29 5.64
C VAL A 148 3.61 14.43 7.09
N GLU A 149 2.84 13.89 8.04
CA GLU A 149 3.15 13.93 9.47
C GLU A 149 4.30 13.00 9.87
N GLU A 150 4.45 11.86 9.19
CA GLU A 150 5.39 10.79 9.56
C GLU A 150 6.74 10.90 8.81
N TYR A 151 6.70 11.29 7.53
CA TYR A 151 7.86 11.32 6.63
C TYR A 151 8.23 12.75 6.15
N GLY A 152 7.44 13.76 6.50
CA GLY A 152 7.66 15.17 6.12
C GLY A 152 7.14 15.56 4.72
N GLU A 153 6.68 14.61 3.93
CA GLU A 153 6.15 14.81 2.57
C GLU A 153 4.99 13.85 2.26
N ALA A 154 4.19 14.16 1.23
CA ALA A 154 3.09 13.30 0.81
C ALA A 154 3.62 12.10 0.00
N LEU A 155 3.22 10.89 0.38
CA LEU A 155 3.67 9.65 -0.28
C LEU A 155 2.93 9.34 -1.58
N PHE A 156 1.79 9.99 -1.81
CA PHE A 156 0.96 9.83 -3.00
C PHE A 156 0.51 11.20 -3.50
N THR A 157 0.53 11.38 -4.81
CA THR A 157 0.09 12.60 -5.48
C THR A 157 -1.18 12.30 -6.27
N LEU A 158 -2.20 13.14 -6.10
CA LEU A 158 -3.42 13.08 -6.89
C LEU A 158 -3.14 13.53 -8.32
N LYS A 159 -3.81 12.91 -9.29
CA LYS A 159 -3.78 13.40 -10.68
C LYS A 159 -4.67 14.64 -10.84
N GLU A 160 -4.21 15.61 -11.62
CA GLU A 160 -5.00 16.81 -11.96
C GLU A 160 -6.29 16.43 -12.72
N ASP A 161 -6.18 15.45 -13.61
CA ASP A 161 -7.26 14.89 -14.43
C ASP A 161 -7.99 13.71 -13.78
N LYS A 162 -7.82 13.49 -12.46
CA LYS A 162 -8.50 12.40 -11.75
C LYS A 162 -10.02 12.49 -11.91
N PRO A 163 -10.74 11.35 -11.97
CA PRO A 163 -12.18 11.34 -11.82
C PRO A 163 -12.60 11.94 -10.47
N VAL A 164 -13.74 12.64 -10.44
CA VAL A 164 -14.29 13.28 -9.23
C VAL A 164 -15.73 12.84 -9.06
N PHE A 165 -16.10 12.47 -7.83
CA PHE A 165 -17.47 12.12 -7.46
C PHE A 165 -17.99 13.05 -6.36
N THR A 166 -19.16 13.64 -6.61
CA THR A 166 -19.82 14.62 -5.72
C THR A 166 -21.25 14.23 -5.33
N GLY A 167 -21.66 13.00 -5.63
CA GLY A 167 -22.98 12.48 -5.27
C GLY A 167 -23.05 11.91 -3.85
N ASP A 168 -24.23 11.43 -3.47
CA ASP A 168 -24.42 10.69 -2.23
C ASP A 168 -23.93 9.23 -2.40
N ILE A 169 -23.06 8.79 -1.49
CA ILE A 169 -22.63 7.39 -1.41
C ILE A 169 -23.68 6.61 -0.61
N PRO A 170 -24.21 5.49 -1.13
CA PRO A 170 -25.24 4.72 -0.45
C PRO A 170 -24.70 4.04 0.82
N MET A 171 -25.57 3.86 1.81
CA MET A 171 -25.26 3.05 2.98
C MET A 171 -25.24 1.56 2.62
N ALA A 172 -24.37 0.79 3.28
CA ALA A 172 -24.32 -0.65 3.16
C ALA A 172 -25.68 -1.31 3.50
N THR A 173 -26.05 -2.30 2.70
CA THR A 173 -27.17 -3.22 2.97
C THR A 173 -26.62 -4.60 3.27
N ASP A 174 -27.42 -5.50 3.86
CA ASP A 174 -26.99 -6.89 4.10
C ASP A 174 -26.49 -7.62 2.84
N ALA A 175 -26.96 -7.22 1.65
CA ALA A 175 -26.54 -7.79 0.37
C ALA A 175 -25.25 -7.14 -0.19
N THR A 176 -24.97 -5.88 0.14
CA THR A 176 -23.86 -5.10 -0.42
C THR A 176 -22.71 -4.85 0.57
N ARG A 177 -22.86 -5.27 1.84
CA ARG A 177 -21.96 -4.95 2.95
C ARG A 177 -20.52 -5.38 2.75
N VAL A 178 -20.27 -6.57 2.19
CA VAL A 178 -18.92 -7.12 2.05
C VAL A 178 -18.39 -6.84 0.64
N ILE A 179 -17.25 -6.17 0.54
CA ILE A 179 -16.60 -5.79 -0.70
C ILE A 179 -15.22 -6.47 -0.73
N ARG A 180 -14.93 -7.26 -1.77
CA ARG A 180 -13.64 -7.92 -1.95
C ARG A 180 -12.74 -7.07 -2.84
N LEU A 181 -11.72 -6.46 -2.23
CA LEU A 181 -10.69 -5.68 -2.94
C LEU A 181 -9.48 -6.57 -3.22
N SER A 182 -9.18 -6.84 -4.49
CA SER A 182 -7.89 -7.42 -4.85
C SER A 182 -6.90 -6.33 -5.25
N THR A 183 -5.75 -6.29 -4.60
CA THR A 183 -4.77 -5.20 -4.74
C THR A 183 -3.34 -5.73 -4.78
N THR A 184 -2.40 -4.81 -4.97
CA THR A 184 -0.99 -5.13 -4.98
C THR A 184 -0.36 -5.07 -3.59
N THR A 185 0.62 -5.93 -3.32
CA THR A 185 1.40 -5.92 -2.07
C THR A 185 1.98 -4.53 -1.77
N SER A 186 2.53 -3.78 -2.73
CA SER A 186 3.03 -2.42 -2.47
C SER A 186 1.96 -1.39 -2.08
N VAL A 187 0.69 -1.60 -2.44
CA VAL A 187 -0.43 -0.75 -1.94
C VAL A 187 -0.74 -1.10 -0.48
N GLN A 188 -0.73 -2.38 -0.12
CA GLN A 188 -0.92 -2.81 1.27
C GLN A 188 0.24 -2.36 2.16
N ASP A 189 1.49 -2.66 1.76
CA ASP A 189 2.72 -2.36 2.49
C ASP A 189 2.94 -0.84 2.64
N SER A 190 2.30 -0.01 1.82
CA SER A 190 2.35 1.45 1.95
C SER A 190 1.51 2.00 3.10
N GLY A 191 0.64 1.20 3.74
CA GLY A 191 -0.28 1.62 4.79
C GLY A 191 -1.46 2.50 4.32
N LEU A 192 -1.51 2.90 3.04
CA LEU A 192 -2.55 3.80 2.50
C LEU A 192 -3.98 3.26 2.69
N LEU A 193 -4.18 1.94 2.55
CA LEU A 193 -5.48 1.32 2.75
C LEU A 193 -5.92 1.36 4.23
N ASP A 194 -4.98 1.29 5.17
CA ASP A 194 -5.28 1.37 6.60
C ASP A 194 -5.65 2.79 7.03
N ALA A 195 -5.21 3.82 6.29
CA ALA A 195 -5.67 5.20 6.46
C ALA A 195 -7.05 5.46 5.79
N LEU A 196 -7.33 4.82 4.66
CA LEU A 196 -8.55 5.05 3.87
C LEU A 196 -9.75 4.23 4.35
N LEU A 197 -9.60 2.91 4.44
CA LEU A 197 -10.73 1.99 4.59
C LEU A 197 -11.50 2.16 5.92
N PRO A 198 -10.89 2.50 7.07
CA PRO A 198 -11.65 2.74 8.30
C PRO A 198 -12.67 3.88 8.17
N ALA A 199 -12.30 5.00 7.53
CA ALA A 199 -13.19 6.14 7.33
C ALA A 199 -14.43 5.76 6.50
N PHE A 200 -14.22 5.04 5.40
CA PHE A 200 -15.32 4.52 4.56
C PHE A 200 -16.20 3.51 5.31
N GLN A 201 -15.60 2.53 5.98
CA GLN A 201 -16.32 1.45 6.66
C GLN A 201 -17.14 1.95 7.84
N GLU A 202 -16.60 2.85 8.67
CA GLU A 202 -17.32 3.42 9.82
C GLU A 202 -18.50 4.29 9.36
N LYS A 203 -18.28 5.14 8.36
CA LYS A 203 -19.27 6.12 7.87
C LYS A 203 -20.43 5.49 7.10
N TYR A 204 -20.14 4.49 6.25
CA TYR A 204 -21.12 3.90 5.34
C TYR A 204 -21.54 2.46 5.70
N GLY A 205 -20.90 1.84 6.70
CA GLY A 205 -21.29 0.52 7.24
C GLY A 205 -20.79 -0.70 6.46
N TYR A 206 -19.93 -0.49 5.46
CA TYR A 206 -19.32 -1.56 4.66
C TYR A 206 -18.21 -2.31 5.43
N SER A 207 -17.78 -3.43 4.87
CA SER A 207 -16.61 -4.21 5.29
C SER A 207 -15.81 -4.55 4.03
N VAL A 208 -14.54 -4.13 3.97
CA VAL A 208 -13.68 -4.33 2.81
C VAL A 208 -12.66 -5.43 3.11
N GLU A 209 -12.82 -6.56 2.44
CA GLU A 209 -11.90 -7.70 2.52
C GLU A 209 -10.77 -7.50 1.50
N VAL A 210 -9.58 -7.13 1.99
CA VAL A 210 -8.42 -6.87 1.13
C VAL A 210 -7.62 -8.15 0.92
N THR A 211 -7.30 -8.46 -0.34
CA THR A 211 -6.33 -9.50 -0.73
C THR A 211 -5.20 -8.88 -1.54
N ALA A 212 -3.99 -8.88 -1.00
CA ALA A 212 -2.80 -8.29 -1.62
C ALA A 212 -1.88 -9.36 -2.25
N ALA A 213 -1.41 -9.13 -3.48
CA ALA A 213 -0.44 -10.00 -4.16
C ALA A 213 0.40 -9.23 -5.19
N GLY A 214 1.29 -9.89 -5.94
CA GLY A 214 1.86 -9.30 -7.16
C GLY A 214 0.78 -9.02 -8.21
N THR A 215 0.94 -7.98 -9.05
CA THR A 215 -0.13 -7.45 -9.93
C THR A 215 -0.81 -8.52 -10.79
N GLY A 216 -0.04 -9.42 -11.41
CA GLY A 216 -0.61 -10.51 -12.21
C GLY A 216 -1.46 -11.50 -11.38
N LYS A 217 -1.10 -11.75 -10.11
CA LYS A 217 -1.89 -12.58 -9.18
C LYS A 217 -3.16 -11.87 -8.71
N ALA A 218 -3.09 -10.56 -8.45
CA ALA A 218 -4.25 -9.75 -8.08
C ALA A 218 -5.29 -9.70 -9.22
N ILE A 219 -4.82 -9.47 -10.45
CA ILE A 219 -5.66 -9.51 -11.66
C ILE A 219 -6.23 -10.92 -11.90
N ALA A 220 -5.42 -11.97 -11.74
CA ALA A 220 -5.89 -13.36 -11.86
C ALA A 220 -6.95 -13.73 -10.80
N ALA A 221 -6.85 -13.20 -9.58
CA ALA A 221 -7.90 -13.38 -8.57
C ALA A 221 -9.25 -12.78 -9.02
N ALA A 222 -9.22 -11.61 -9.66
CA ALA A 222 -10.41 -10.97 -10.21
C ALA A 222 -10.98 -11.73 -11.43
N THR A 223 -10.15 -12.24 -12.35
CA THR A 223 -10.63 -13.04 -13.50
C THR A 223 -11.22 -14.41 -13.09
N MET A 224 -10.86 -14.90 -11.90
CA MET A 224 -11.49 -16.06 -11.25
C MET A 224 -12.74 -15.71 -10.42
N GLY A 225 -13.17 -14.44 -10.36
CA GLY A 225 -14.36 -14.02 -9.63
C GLY A 225 -14.18 -13.87 -8.12
N ASN A 226 -12.93 -13.79 -7.64
CA ASN A 226 -12.60 -13.64 -6.21
C ASN A 226 -12.48 -12.18 -5.74
N ALA A 227 -12.86 -11.21 -6.58
CA ALA A 227 -12.83 -9.78 -6.27
C ALA A 227 -14.06 -9.07 -6.86
N ASP A 228 -14.46 -7.97 -6.24
CA ASP A 228 -15.52 -7.07 -6.72
C ASP A 228 -14.96 -5.83 -7.42
N LEU A 229 -13.73 -5.44 -7.04
CA LEU A 229 -12.92 -4.42 -7.70
C LEU A 229 -11.43 -4.73 -7.52
N ILE A 230 -10.61 -4.15 -8.39
CA ILE A 230 -9.15 -4.17 -8.28
C ILE A 230 -8.56 -2.77 -8.13
N LEU A 231 -7.50 -2.65 -7.31
CA LEU A 231 -6.64 -1.46 -7.22
C LEU A 231 -5.21 -1.88 -7.53
N VAL A 232 -4.74 -1.51 -8.72
CA VAL A 232 -3.48 -1.97 -9.32
C VAL A 232 -2.75 -0.81 -10.03
N HIS A 233 -1.53 -1.07 -10.51
CA HIS A 233 -0.65 -0.07 -11.13
C HIS A 233 0.20 -0.66 -12.27
N SER A 234 -0.43 -1.41 -13.19
CA SER A 234 0.20 -1.94 -14.39
C SER A 234 -0.71 -1.73 -15.59
N LYS A 235 -0.53 -0.57 -16.25
CA LYS A 235 -1.37 -0.11 -17.36
C LYS A 235 -1.63 -1.17 -18.43
N SER A 236 -0.62 -1.90 -18.89
CA SER A 236 -0.77 -2.94 -19.92
C SER A 236 -1.64 -4.11 -19.48
N GLN A 237 -1.52 -4.54 -18.21
CA GLN A 237 -2.36 -5.62 -17.66
C GLN A 237 -3.79 -5.13 -17.35
N GLU A 238 -3.95 -3.87 -16.94
CA GLU A 238 -5.24 -3.21 -16.76
C GLU A 238 -6.01 -3.08 -18.09
N GLU A 239 -5.34 -2.61 -19.14
CA GLU A 239 -5.90 -2.49 -20.49
C GLU A 239 -6.28 -3.87 -21.07
N GLN A 240 -5.46 -4.91 -20.82
CA GLN A 240 -5.79 -6.28 -21.19
C GLN A 240 -7.01 -6.82 -20.43
N PHE A 241 -7.08 -6.61 -19.10
CA PHE A 241 -8.20 -7.02 -18.25
C PHE A 241 -9.53 -6.39 -18.69
N ILE A 242 -9.51 -5.13 -19.10
CA ILE A 242 -10.67 -4.43 -19.68
C ILE A 242 -11.01 -4.98 -21.07
N THR A 243 -10.01 -5.17 -21.93
CA THR A 243 -10.19 -5.70 -23.29
C THR A 243 -10.79 -7.11 -23.30
N ASP A 244 -10.41 -7.95 -22.33
CA ASP A 244 -10.97 -9.29 -22.14
C ASP A 244 -12.37 -9.29 -21.49
N GLY A 245 -12.93 -8.12 -21.20
CA GLY A 245 -14.30 -7.94 -20.72
C GLY A 245 -14.50 -8.10 -19.20
N TYR A 246 -13.43 -8.11 -18.40
CA TYR A 246 -13.53 -8.20 -16.94
C TYR A 246 -13.68 -6.84 -16.24
N GLY A 247 -13.33 -5.73 -16.91
CA GLY A 247 -13.57 -4.38 -16.39
C GLY A 247 -15.02 -3.92 -16.64
N LYS A 248 -15.65 -3.30 -15.63
CA LYS A 248 -16.99 -2.70 -15.73
C LYS A 248 -16.89 -1.18 -15.75
N LYS A 249 -17.50 -0.55 -16.76
CA LYS A 249 -17.69 0.90 -16.74
C LYS A 249 -18.84 1.24 -15.80
N LEU A 250 -18.54 2.03 -14.77
CA LEU A 250 -19.52 2.47 -13.80
C LEU A 250 -20.27 3.71 -14.30
N GLU A 251 -21.54 3.83 -13.91
CA GLU A 251 -22.32 5.04 -14.16
C GLU A 251 -21.69 6.24 -13.42
N GLY A 252 -21.59 7.37 -14.12
CA GLY A 252 -20.91 8.58 -13.66
C GLY A 252 -19.46 8.74 -14.15
N PHE A 253 -18.88 7.72 -14.80
CA PHE A 253 -17.49 7.76 -15.28
C PHE A 253 -17.35 7.42 -16.77
N ASP A 254 -16.38 8.07 -17.42
CA ASP A 254 -16.15 7.93 -18.87
C ASP A 254 -15.35 6.67 -19.26
N SER A 255 -14.69 6.01 -18.30
CA SER A 255 -13.86 4.81 -18.53
C SER A 255 -14.06 3.74 -17.44
N GLU A 256 -13.77 2.49 -17.80
CA GLU A 256 -13.55 1.36 -16.90
C GLU A 256 -12.30 1.56 -16.02
N ARG A 257 -11.30 2.31 -16.52
CA ARG A 257 -9.98 2.50 -15.90
C ARG A 257 -9.89 3.85 -15.21
N LEU A 258 -10.15 3.88 -13.91
CA LEU A 258 -10.13 5.12 -13.13
C LEU A 258 -8.76 5.31 -12.49
N THR A 259 -7.83 5.98 -13.19
CA THR A 259 -6.54 6.41 -12.62
C THR A 259 -6.71 7.73 -11.89
N PHE A 260 -6.35 7.78 -10.60
CA PHE A 260 -6.68 8.92 -9.72
C PHE A 260 -5.49 9.44 -8.90
N MET A 261 -4.49 8.60 -8.68
CA MET A 261 -3.27 8.96 -7.95
C MET A 261 -2.05 8.27 -8.56
N TYR A 262 -0.87 8.77 -8.22
CA TYR A 262 0.41 8.17 -8.52
C TYR A 262 1.36 8.32 -7.33
N ASN A 263 2.41 7.52 -7.29
CA ASN A 263 3.61 7.84 -6.53
C ASN A 263 4.82 7.73 -7.46
N TYR A 264 6.02 7.87 -6.91
CA TYR A 264 7.26 7.62 -7.63
C TYR A 264 7.93 6.35 -7.12
N PHE A 265 8.49 5.60 -8.05
CA PHE A 265 9.58 4.70 -7.75
C PHE A 265 10.83 5.51 -7.39
N VAL A 266 11.75 4.85 -6.68
CA VAL A 266 13.05 5.36 -6.25
C VAL A 266 14.12 4.32 -6.59
N LEU A 267 15.27 4.79 -7.05
CA LEU A 267 16.48 3.97 -7.06
C LEU A 267 17.17 4.18 -5.72
N VAL A 268 17.25 3.10 -4.95
CA VAL A 268 17.90 3.03 -3.65
C VAL A 268 19.23 2.32 -3.82
N GLY A 269 20.24 2.72 -3.06
CA GLY A 269 21.55 2.07 -3.08
C GLY A 269 22.45 2.57 -1.96
N PRO A 270 23.74 2.17 -1.95
CA PRO A 270 24.65 2.44 -0.84
C PRO A 270 24.81 3.93 -0.56
N VAL A 271 25.02 4.29 0.71
CA VAL A 271 25.30 5.68 1.11
C VAL A 271 26.52 6.26 0.39
N ASP A 272 27.54 5.44 0.10
CA ASP A 272 28.75 5.83 -0.63
C ASP A 272 28.57 5.87 -2.16
N ASP A 273 27.46 5.34 -2.69
CA ASP A 273 27.07 5.31 -4.11
C ASP A 273 28.24 5.05 -5.11
N PRO A 274 28.87 3.86 -5.08
CA PRO A 274 30.04 3.57 -5.90
C PRO A 274 29.76 3.57 -7.42
N ALA A 275 28.52 3.37 -7.85
CA ALA A 275 28.07 3.51 -9.23
C ALA A 275 27.77 4.98 -9.63
N LYS A 276 27.78 5.91 -8.68
CA LYS A 276 27.43 7.33 -8.86
C LYS A 276 26.04 7.52 -9.45
N CYS A 277 25.06 6.73 -9.05
CA CYS A 277 23.68 6.85 -9.51
C CYS A 277 23.07 8.24 -9.21
N ALA A 278 23.42 8.85 -8.08
CA ALA A 278 22.96 10.21 -7.72
C ALA A 278 23.55 11.32 -8.62
N GLU A 279 24.61 11.02 -9.40
CA GLU A 279 25.19 11.92 -10.42
C GLU A 279 24.69 11.58 -11.85
N ALA A 280 23.66 10.74 -12.01
CA ALA A 280 23.12 10.37 -13.32
C ALA A 280 21.98 11.30 -13.74
N GLY A 281 21.93 11.68 -15.02
CA GLY A 281 20.90 12.57 -15.57
C GLY A 281 19.56 11.89 -15.87
N SER A 282 19.45 10.57 -15.65
CA SER A 282 18.20 9.80 -15.73
C SER A 282 18.35 8.46 -15.00
N VAL A 283 17.22 7.84 -14.65
CA VAL A 283 17.21 6.50 -14.04
C VAL A 283 17.81 5.43 -14.95
N LYS A 284 17.62 5.53 -16.28
CA LYS A 284 18.21 4.61 -17.27
C LYS A 284 19.73 4.75 -17.36
N GLU A 285 20.26 5.96 -17.20
CA GLU A 285 21.70 6.15 -17.09
C GLU A 285 22.24 5.52 -15.79
N ALA A 286 21.54 5.68 -14.66
CA ALA A 286 21.94 5.03 -13.40
C ALA A 286 21.95 3.49 -13.50
N PHE A 287 20.94 2.89 -14.11
CA PHE A 287 20.91 1.45 -14.41
C PHE A 287 22.04 1.02 -15.35
N THR A 288 22.40 1.86 -16.32
CA THR A 288 23.57 1.63 -17.18
C THR A 288 24.87 1.62 -16.36
N ARG A 289 25.08 2.61 -15.48
CA ARG A 289 26.25 2.68 -14.58
C ARG A 289 26.34 1.46 -13.64
N ILE A 290 25.21 1.00 -13.09
CA ILE A 290 25.13 -0.23 -12.27
C ILE A 290 25.62 -1.45 -13.06
N ALA A 291 25.08 -1.65 -14.27
CA ALA A 291 25.41 -2.81 -15.10
C ALA A 291 26.86 -2.79 -15.63
N GLU A 292 27.36 -1.63 -16.05
CA GLU A 292 28.75 -1.48 -16.54
C GLU A 292 29.77 -1.71 -15.43
N GLY A 293 29.51 -1.21 -14.21
CA GLY A 293 30.35 -1.44 -13.04
C GLY A 293 30.15 -2.79 -12.36
N LYS A 294 29.11 -3.54 -12.73
CA LYS A 294 28.68 -4.79 -12.09
C LYS A 294 28.45 -4.64 -10.57
N PHE A 295 27.81 -3.54 -10.18
CA PHE A 295 27.45 -3.33 -8.78
C PHE A 295 26.27 -4.22 -8.40
N ALA A 296 26.28 -4.72 -7.16
CA ALA A 296 25.23 -5.61 -6.67
C ALA A 296 23.85 -4.96 -6.80
N PHE A 297 22.91 -5.66 -7.43
CA PHE A 297 21.54 -5.20 -7.61
C PHE A 297 20.56 -6.29 -7.14
N VAL A 298 19.65 -5.94 -6.23
CA VAL A 298 18.60 -6.82 -5.73
C VAL A 298 17.31 -6.55 -6.51
N SER A 299 16.91 -7.52 -7.33
CA SER A 299 15.60 -7.53 -7.98
C SER A 299 14.57 -8.26 -7.13
N ARG A 300 13.34 -7.76 -7.17
CA ARG A 300 12.15 -8.43 -6.63
C ARG A 300 11.94 -9.82 -7.24
N GLY A 301 12.16 -9.99 -8.55
CA GLY A 301 12.07 -11.29 -9.23
C GLY A 301 10.70 -11.99 -9.18
N ASP A 302 9.64 -11.34 -8.69
CA ASP A 302 8.39 -11.97 -8.22
C ASP A 302 7.16 -11.72 -9.11
N LEU A 303 7.39 -11.13 -10.30
CA LEU A 303 6.36 -10.65 -11.24
C LEU A 303 5.42 -9.55 -10.67
N SER A 304 5.88 -8.78 -9.67
CA SER A 304 5.22 -7.55 -9.21
C SER A 304 5.26 -6.42 -10.24
N GLY A 305 4.48 -5.36 -9.99
CA GLY A 305 4.58 -4.09 -10.74
C GLY A 305 6.00 -3.51 -10.69
N THR A 306 6.64 -3.50 -9.53
CA THR A 306 8.02 -3.05 -9.35
C THR A 306 9.01 -3.86 -10.19
N HIS A 307 8.97 -5.21 -10.15
CA HIS A 307 9.80 -6.07 -11.03
C HIS A 307 9.51 -5.79 -12.51
N SER A 308 8.23 -5.69 -12.88
CA SER A 308 7.81 -5.45 -14.27
C SER A 308 8.24 -4.08 -14.80
N LYS A 309 8.45 -3.10 -13.91
CA LYS A 309 8.97 -1.78 -14.25
C LYS A 309 10.49 -1.76 -14.27
N GLU A 310 11.14 -2.33 -13.25
CA GLU A 310 12.58 -2.48 -13.12
C GLU A 310 13.23 -3.10 -14.37
N VAL A 311 12.66 -4.17 -14.91
CA VAL A 311 13.19 -4.80 -16.14
C VAL A 311 13.17 -3.88 -17.38
N THR A 312 12.34 -2.83 -17.40
CA THR A 312 12.28 -1.84 -18.51
C THR A 312 13.33 -0.74 -18.41
N LEU A 313 14.09 -0.68 -17.31
CA LEU A 313 15.11 0.34 -17.06
C LEU A 313 16.52 -0.14 -17.41
N TRP A 314 16.74 -1.46 -17.56
CA TRP A 314 18.02 -2.00 -18.01
C TRP A 314 18.32 -1.66 -19.48
N PRO A 315 19.62 -1.54 -19.84
CA PRO A 315 20.03 -1.44 -21.23
C PRO A 315 19.50 -2.61 -22.07
N GLU A 316 18.88 -2.32 -23.21
CA GLU A 316 18.30 -3.34 -24.13
C GLU A 316 19.32 -4.43 -24.53
N ALA A 317 20.61 -4.08 -24.58
CA ALA A 317 21.71 -4.99 -24.90
C ALA A 317 21.91 -6.12 -23.88
N LEU A 318 21.36 -6.00 -22.66
CA LEU A 318 21.36 -7.07 -21.66
C LEU A 318 20.21 -8.06 -21.87
N ALA A 319 19.18 -7.70 -22.65
CA ALA A 319 17.98 -8.52 -22.85
C ALA A 319 17.35 -9.07 -21.54
N ILE A 320 17.47 -8.32 -20.44
CA ILE A 320 16.84 -8.65 -19.16
C ILE A 320 15.32 -8.51 -19.32
N THR A 321 14.60 -9.50 -18.81
CA THR A 321 13.14 -9.58 -18.85
C THR A 321 12.61 -10.16 -17.54
N THR A 322 11.29 -10.29 -17.41
CA THR A 322 10.68 -10.99 -16.28
C THR A 322 10.89 -12.51 -16.28
N ASP A 323 11.50 -13.10 -17.33
CA ASP A 323 11.89 -14.52 -17.36
C ASP A 323 13.19 -14.72 -16.54
N PRO A 324 13.20 -15.56 -15.49
CA PRO A 324 14.41 -15.88 -14.72
C PRO A 324 15.58 -16.41 -15.55
N ALA A 325 15.33 -17.01 -16.72
CA ALA A 325 16.39 -17.46 -17.62
C ALA A 325 17.18 -16.29 -18.24
N SER A 326 16.56 -15.11 -18.40
CA SER A 326 17.21 -13.93 -18.99
C SER A 326 18.32 -13.34 -18.11
N VAL A 327 18.23 -13.52 -16.79
CA VAL A 327 19.20 -12.98 -15.82
C VAL A 327 20.30 -13.95 -15.41
N ALA A 328 20.26 -15.20 -15.88
CA ALA A 328 21.23 -16.24 -15.50
C ALA A 328 22.70 -15.85 -15.78
N ALA A 329 22.94 -15.09 -16.86
CA ALA A 329 24.26 -14.61 -17.27
C ALA A 329 24.80 -13.44 -16.43
N TYR A 330 23.98 -12.86 -15.55
CA TYR A 330 24.29 -11.69 -14.72
C TYR A 330 24.33 -12.01 -13.22
N SER A 331 24.28 -13.29 -12.86
CA SER A 331 24.22 -13.79 -11.47
C SER A 331 25.45 -13.46 -10.59
N ASP A 332 26.48 -12.82 -11.15
CA ASP A 332 27.62 -12.27 -10.42
C ASP A 332 27.34 -10.89 -9.78
N TRP A 333 26.31 -10.16 -10.23
CA TRP A 333 25.91 -8.86 -9.67
C TRP A 333 24.38 -8.66 -9.59
N TYR A 334 23.58 -9.35 -10.40
CA TYR A 334 22.12 -9.28 -10.38
C TYR A 334 21.50 -10.42 -9.57
N LEU A 335 20.82 -10.09 -8.47
CA LEU A 335 20.20 -11.04 -7.55
C LEU A 335 18.67 -10.98 -7.65
N SER A 336 18.08 -11.97 -8.31
CA SER A 336 16.63 -12.15 -8.36
C SER A 336 16.15 -12.89 -7.10
N SER A 337 15.47 -12.17 -6.19
CA SER A 337 15.07 -12.69 -4.87
C SER A 337 13.79 -13.51 -4.86
N ASN A 338 12.86 -13.25 -5.79
CA ASN A 338 11.48 -13.76 -5.79
C ASN A 338 10.76 -13.51 -4.45
N ALA A 339 10.94 -12.30 -3.90
CA ALA A 339 10.49 -11.90 -2.57
C ALA A 339 9.69 -10.57 -2.57
N GLY A 340 9.10 -10.22 -1.43
CA GLY A 340 8.47 -8.92 -1.18
C GLY A 340 9.49 -7.79 -1.03
N MET A 341 9.04 -6.53 -1.05
CA MET A 341 9.95 -5.38 -1.05
C MET A 341 10.77 -5.24 0.24
N GLY A 342 10.17 -5.41 1.42
CA GLY A 342 10.91 -5.33 2.69
C GLY A 342 12.12 -6.28 2.73
N VAL A 343 11.94 -7.53 2.27
CA VAL A 343 13.05 -8.50 2.14
C VAL A 343 14.11 -8.03 1.15
N CYS A 344 13.72 -7.44 0.02
CA CYS A 344 14.67 -6.89 -0.96
C CYS A 344 15.45 -5.69 -0.42
N LEU A 345 14.81 -4.84 0.39
CA LEU A 345 15.44 -3.69 1.04
C LEU A 345 16.46 -4.13 2.10
N THR A 346 16.11 -5.09 2.97
CA THR A 346 17.08 -5.71 3.90
C THR A 346 18.24 -6.36 3.14
N MET A 347 17.97 -7.13 2.09
CA MET A 347 19.02 -7.74 1.27
C MET A 347 19.93 -6.69 0.60
N ALA A 348 19.38 -5.58 0.11
CA ALA A 348 20.19 -4.49 -0.46
C ALA A 348 21.02 -3.77 0.61
N ASN A 349 20.48 -3.62 1.83
CA ASN A 349 21.19 -3.07 2.99
C ASN A 349 22.37 -3.96 3.39
N GLU A 350 22.16 -5.28 3.51
CA GLU A 350 23.18 -6.26 3.88
C GLU A 350 24.28 -6.44 2.81
N LEU A 351 23.93 -6.32 1.52
CA LEU A 351 24.84 -6.54 0.40
C LEU A 351 25.61 -5.29 -0.04
N GLU A 352 25.34 -4.13 0.58
CA GLU A 352 25.76 -2.81 0.08
C GLU A 352 25.39 -2.68 -1.42
N GLY A 353 24.13 -3.02 -1.73
CA GLY A 353 23.60 -3.15 -3.08
C GLY A 353 22.54 -2.11 -3.44
N TYR A 354 22.24 -2.05 -4.74
CA TYR A 354 21.20 -1.23 -5.35
C TYR A 354 19.87 -1.99 -5.42
N VAL A 355 18.76 -1.28 -5.34
CA VAL A 355 17.40 -1.85 -5.44
C VAL A 355 16.42 -0.79 -5.95
N PHE A 356 15.46 -1.22 -6.76
CA PHE A 356 14.39 -0.35 -7.27
C PHE A 356 13.11 -0.57 -6.46
N SER A 357 12.62 0.48 -5.80
CA SER A 357 11.49 0.41 -4.84
C SER A 357 10.44 1.48 -5.12
N ASP A 358 9.21 1.30 -4.63
CA ASP A 358 8.27 2.40 -4.45
C ASP A 358 8.76 3.31 -3.30
N LYS A 359 8.63 4.65 -3.41
CA LYS A 359 9.10 5.62 -2.40
C LYS A 359 8.48 5.38 -1.02
N ALA A 360 7.16 5.21 -1.00
CA ALA A 360 6.39 4.92 0.22
C ALA A 360 6.92 3.69 0.97
N THR A 361 7.19 2.60 0.24
CA THR A 361 7.67 1.35 0.84
C THR A 361 9.10 1.48 1.38
N PHE A 362 9.98 2.24 0.71
CA PHE A 362 11.31 2.53 1.24
C PHE A 362 11.23 3.37 2.52
N LEU A 363 10.40 4.41 2.55
CA LEU A 363 10.27 5.29 3.72
C LEU A 363 9.65 4.57 4.93
N ALA A 364 8.63 3.75 4.71
CA ALA A 364 8.07 2.89 5.76
C ALA A 364 9.08 1.85 6.27
N PHE A 365 9.91 1.27 5.40
CA PHE A 365 11.01 0.38 5.80
C PHE A 365 12.08 1.13 6.63
N ALA A 366 12.45 2.34 6.22
CA ALA A 366 13.45 3.16 6.90
C ALA A 366 12.99 3.59 8.30
N ALA A 367 11.74 4.03 8.45
CA ALA A 367 11.13 4.35 9.74
C ALA A 367 11.07 3.16 10.72
N ASN A 368 11.02 1.93 10.20
CA ASN A 368 11.03 0.70 11.00
C ASN A 368 12.45 0.15 11.30
N GLY A 369 13.52 0.80 10.81
CA GLY A 369 14.90 0.50 11.20
C GLY A 369 15.38 -0.92 10.85
N ASP A 370 15.12 -1.37 9.62
CA ASP A 370 15.45 -2.73 9.11
C ASP A 370 14.70 -3.88 9.83
N ALA A 371 13.63 -3.57 10.57
CA ALA A 371 12.72 -4.57 11.10
C ALA A 371 11.74 -5.04 10.01
N VAL A 372 11.88 -6.29 9.55
CA VAL A 372 10.88 -6.95 8.70
C VAL A 372 9.59 -7.16 9.50
N GLY A 373 8.51 -6.49 9.10
CA GLY A 373 7.14 -6.67 9.63
C GLY A 373 6.46 -7.94 9.15
#